data_AF-A0A7J8INI2-F1
#
_entry.id   AF-A0A7J8INI2-F1
#
_cell.length_a   1.000
_cell.length_b   1.000
_cell.length_c   1.000
_cell.angle_alpha   90.00
_cell.angle_beta   90.00
_cell.angle_gamma   90.00
#
_symmetry.space_group_name_H-M   'P 1'
#
loop_
_entity.id
_entity.type
_entity.pdbx_description
1 polymer ?
#
loop_
_entity_poly.entity_id
_entity_poly.type
_entity_poly.pdbx_seq_one_letter_code
_entity_poly.pdbx_strand_id
1 'polypeptide(L)'
;MEARDLVLKGKEKSPLDSQPGFVFAPCPHELPCPHLTASKPLACSFSQAYHPIPFNWNKQPKEEKFSMVILARGCPEEANRWPRITQPVLKRPRHVHCHLCCPDGHMQHAVITARRHGRDLYRCARVSSWGDLLPVTTPSELPPSSAEDPPES
;
A
#
# COMPACT_ATOMS: atom_id res chain seq x y z
N MET A 1 1.69 9.49 13.26
CA MET A 1 1.36 10.25 12.03
C MET A 1 1.16 11.74 12.26
N GLU A 2 1.10 12.23 13.50
CA GLU A 2 0.92 13.65 13.79
C GLU A 2 1.99 14.55 13.15
N ALA A 3 3.26 14.12 13.14
CA ALA A 3 4.33 14.85 12.45
C ALA A 3 4.05 15.07 10.95
N ARG A 4 3.51 14.05 10.26
CA ARG A 4 3.11 14.16 8.86
C ARG A 4 2.04 15.25 8.70
N ASP A 5 1.00 15.18 9.53
CA ASP A 5 -0.13 16.11 9.44
C ASP A 5 0.30 17.53 9.80
N LEU A 6 1.21 17.69 10.76
CA LEU A 6 1.80 18.97 11.15
C LEU A 6 2.59 19.58 9.99
N VAL A 7 3.43 18.79 9.30
CA VAL A 7 4.21 19.28 8.16
C VAL A 7 3.32 19.64 6.98
N LEU A 8 2.31 18.81 6.65
CA LEU A 8 1.43 19.05 5.50
C LEU A 8 0.41 20.18 5.73
N LYS A 9 -0.06 20.39 6.97
CA LYS A 9 -1.02 21.46 7.31
C LYS A 9 -0.33 22.75 7.77
N GLY A 10 0.95 22.68 8.09
CA GLY A 10 1.72 23.82 8.57
C GLY A 10 1.87 24.88 7.49
N LYS A 11 1.41 26.10 7.78
CA LYS A 11 1.69 27.25 6.91
C LYS A 11 3.10 27.76 7.23
N GLU A 12 4.03 27.64 6.28
CA GLU A 12 5.31 28.35 6.35
C GLU A 12 5.04 29.86 6.33
N LYS A 13 5.66 30.60 7.25
CA LYS A 13 5.48 32.06 7.36
C LYS A 13 6.08 32.82 6.16
N SER A 14 7.09 32.25 5.51
CA SER A 14 7.76 32.80 4.33
C SER A 14 8.45 31.66 3.55
N PRO A 15 7.72 30.95 2.68
CA PRO A 15 8.32 29.88 1.88
C PRO A 15 9.34 30.47 0.92
N LEU A 16 10.55 29.90 0.85
CA LEU A 16 11.50 30.18 -0.23
C LEU A 16 10.98 29.61 -1.57
N ASP A 17 10.16 28.56 -1.47
CA ASP A 17 9.49 27.87 -2.57
C ASP A 17 7.99 27.74 -2.21
N SER A 18 7.12 28.29 -3.06
CA SER A 18 5.67 28.30 -2.87
C SER A 18 5.00 26.96 -3.20
N GLN A 19 5.75 25.99 -3.72
CA GLN A 19 5.19 24.68 -4.04
C GLN A 19 4.68 23.96 -2.77
N PRO A 20 3.47 23.38 -2.81
CA PRO A 20 2.95 22.63 -1.69
C PRO A 20 3.78 21.37 -1.43
N GLY A 21 3.80 20.95 -0.17
CA GLY A 21 4.35 19.64 0.20
C GLY A 21 3.31 18.54 -0.01
N PHE A 22 3.74 17.37 -0.45
CA PHE A 22 2.90 16.19 -0.59
C PHE A 22 3.61 14.92 -0.07
N VAL A 23 2.85 13.85 0.12
CA VAL A 23 3.40 12.54 0.52
C VAL A 23 3.85 11.81 -0.73
N PHE A 24 5.16 11.69 -0.91
CA PHE A 24 5.73 10.90 -2.01
C PHE A 24 5.65 9.40 -1.71
N ALA A 25 5.94 9.02 -0.47
CA ALA A 25 5.85 7.64 0.01
C ALA A 25 5.56 7.64 1.52
N PRO A 26 4.96 6.59 2.10
CA PRO A 26 4.65 5.32 1.44
C PRO A 26 3.18 5.11 1.12
N CYS A 27 2.29 5.98 1.61
CA CYS A 27 0.88 5.83 1.34
C CYS A 27 0.57 6.25 -0.10
N PRO A 28 -0.18 5.45 -0.87
CA PRO A 28 -0.61 5.83 -2.22
C PRO A 28 -1.78 6.82 -2.24
N HIS A 29 -2.11 7.42 -1.08
CA HIS A 29 -3.24 8.31 -0.87
C HIS A 29 -2.82 9.49 0.03
N GLU A 30 -3.54 10.60 -0.08
CA GLU A 30 -3.38 11.77 0.79
C GLU A 30 -4.44 11.85 1.91
N LEU A 31 -5.31 10.84 1.98
CA LEU A 31 -6.39 10.71 2.96
C LEU A 31 -5.86 10.27 4.36
N PRO A 32 -6.69 10.37 5.43
CA PRO A 32 -6.40 9.75 6.71
C PRO A 32 -6.01 8.27 6.55
N CYS A 33 -4.97 7.81 7.24
CA CYS A 33 -4.50 6.44 7.06
C CYS A 33 -5.53 5.45 7.60
N PRO A 34 -5.99 4.48 6.79
CA PRO A 34 -7.01 3.53 7.22
C PRO A 34 -6.55 2.59 8.34
N HIS A 35 -5.24 2.39 8.49
CA HIS A 35 -4.68 1.65 9.64
C HIS A 35 -4.87 2.38 10.97
N LEU A 36 -4.99 3.72 10.95
CA LEU A 36 -5.26 4.48 12.18
C LEU A 36 -6.75 4.69 12.44
N THR A 37 -7.57 4.77 11.39
CA THR A 37 -9.01 4.99 11.53
C THR A 37 -9.80 3.70 11.71
N ALA A 38 -9.18 2.53 11.51
CA ALA A 38 -9.80 1.24 11.80
C ALA A 38 -10.19 1.10 13.28
N SER A 39 -11.20 0.27 13.56
CA SER A 39 -11.67 -0.03 14.92
C SER A 39 -10.55 -0.53 15.84
N LYS A 40 -9.58 -1.23 15.28
CA LYS A 40 -8.33 -1.61 15.94
C LYS A 40 -7.16 -0.96 15.19
N PRO A 41 -6.56 0.10 15.75
CA PRO A 41 -5.42 0.75 15.13
C PRO A 41 -4.26 -0.24 14.95
N LEU A 42 -3.66 -0.21 13.76
CA LEU A 42 -2.50 -1.01 13.40
C LEU A 42 -1.35 -0.10 12.99
N ALA A 43 -0.12 -0.53 13.29
CA ALA A 43 1.06 0.22 12.88
C ALA A 43 1.32 0.04 11.38
N CYS A 44 1.22 1.14 10.62
CA CYS A 44 1.64 1.18 9.22
C CYS A 44 3.18 1.14 9.16
N SER A 45 3.73 -0.07 9.14
CA SER A 45 5.17 -0.34 9.21
C SER A 45 5.68 -1.04 7.95
N PHE A 46 6.99 -1.17 7.90
CA PHE A 46 7.76 -1.96 6.95
C PHE A 46 8.54 -3.02 7.71
N SER A 47 9.06 -4.01 6.98
CA SER A 47 9.94 -5.04 7.51
C SER A 47 11.18 -5.11 6.63
N GLN A 48 12.36 -4.96 7.23
CA GLN A 48 13.62 -5.03 6.49
C GLN A 48 14.59 -5.97 7.20
N ALA A 49 15.17 -6.88 6.42
CA ALA A 49 16.26 -7.72 6.87
C ALA A 49 17.56 -6.91 6.90
N TYR A 50 18.34 -7.08 7.96
CA TYR A 50 19.64 -6.44 8.15
C TYR A 50 20.64 -7.41 8.78
N HIS A 51 21.93 -7.17 8.54
CA HIS A 51 23.00 -7.91 9.21
C HIS A 51 23.39 -7.17 10.49
N PRO A 52 23.32 -7.83 11.66
CA PRO A 52 23.74 -7.19 12.90
C PRO A 52 25.24 -6.92 12.89
N ILE A 53 25.66 -5.93 13.66
CA ILE A 53 27.08 -5.58 13.83
C ILE A 53 27.82 -6.80 14.40
N PRO A 54 29.00 -7.20 13.87
CA PRO A 54 29.65 -8.48 14.13
C PRO A 54 30.23 -8.67 15.55
N PHE A 55 29.84 -7.84 16.52
CA PHE A 55 30.35 -7.89 17.90
C PHE A 55 29.79 -9.06 18.72
N ASN A 56 28.79 -9.78 18.22
CA ASN A 56 28.29 -10.99 18.86
C ASN A 56 28.16 -12.14 17.85
N TRP A 57 28.13 -13.36 18.37
CA TRP A 57 28.10 -14.65 17.67
C TRP A 57 26.88 -14.88 16.74
N ASN A 58 26.10 -13.83 16.44
CA ASN A 58 24.89 -13.87 15.64
C ASN A 58 25.22 -13.60 14.16
N LYS A 59 25.48 -14.67 13.40
CA LYS A 59 25.69 -14.60 11.94
C LYS A 59 24.40 -14.53 11.13
N GLN A 60 23.24 -14.70 11.79
CA GLN A 60 21.95 -14.75 11.10
C GLN A 60 21.42 -13.34 10.83
N PRO A 61 20.90 -13.07 9.61
CA PRO A 61 20.15 -11.85 9.34
C PRO A 61 19.00 -11.69 10.34
N LYS A 62 18.80 -10.46 10.80
CA LYS A 62 17.68 -10.08 11.66
C LYS A 62 16.68 -9.25 10.87
N GLU A 63 15.45 -9.22 11.33
CA GLU A 63 14.37 -8.45 10.72
C GLU A 63 13.94 -7.35 11.70
N GLU A 64 13.88 -6.11 11.22
CA GLU A 64 13.47 -4.95 12.01
C GLU A 64 12.24 -4.30 11.38
N LYS A 65 11.32 -3.83 12.24
CA LYS A 65 10.13 -3.11 11.79
C LYS A 65 10.28 -1.62 12.03
N PHE A 66 10.03 -0.83 11.00
CA PHE A 66 10.13 0.62 11.08
C PHE A 66 8.98 1.29 10.35
N SER A 67 8.76 2.56 10.64
CA SER A 67 7.84 3.41 9.87
C SER A 67 8.63 4.57 9.28
N MET A 68 8.27 4.94 8.05
CA MET A 68 8.92 6.00 7.29
C MET A 68 7.85 6.80 6.55
N VAL A 69 8.11 8.09 6.37
CA VAL A 69 7.36 8.98 5.49
C VAL A 69 8.37 9.78 4.68
N ILE A 70 8.15 9.84 3.37
CA ILE A 70 8.93 10.64 2.43
C ILE A 70 8.01 11.75 1.93
N LEU A 71 8.43 12.98 2.16
CA LEU A 71 7.70 14.18 1.76
C LEU A 71 8.50 14.88 0.66
N ALA A 72 7.80 15.37 -0.36
CA ALA A 72 8.38 16.12 -1.46
C ALA A 72 7.62 17.43 -1.66
N ARG A 73 8.26 18.42 -2.31
CA ARG A 73 7.59 19.66 -2.74
C ARG A 73 7.23 19.56 -4.22
N GLY A 74 6.10 20.16 -4.60
CA GLY A 74 5.60 20.18 -5.97
C GLY A 74 4.24 19.50 -6.11
N CYS A 75 3.89 19.16 -7.35
CA CYS A 75 2.73 18.35 -7.63
C CYS A 75 3.14 16.87 -7.70
N PRO A 76 2.37 15.95 -7.09
CA PRO A 76 2.53 14.54 -7.38
C PRO A 76 2.42 14.35 -8.89
N GLU A 77 3.43 13.74 -9.52
CA GLU A 77 3.27 13.20 -10.87
C GLU A 77 2.08 12.23 -10.86
N GLU A 78 1.45 11.96 -12.01
CA GLU A 78 0.41 10.91 -12.15
C GLU A 78 1.03 9.50 -11.98
N ALA A 79 1.76 9.30 -10.89
CA ALA A 79 2.33 8.04 -10.48
C ALA A 79 1.19 7.01 -10.39
N ASN A 80 1.49 5.82 -10.89
CA ASN A 80 0.56 4.71 -10.91
C ASN A 80 -0.13 4.57 -9.55
N ARG A 81 -1.46 4.73 -9.54
CA ARG A 81 -2.35 4.61 -8.36
C ARG A 81 -2.48 3.15 -7.90
N TRP A 82 -1.36 2.47 -7.76
CA TRP A 82 -1.31 1.09 -7.37
C TRP A 82 -1.43 0.97 -5.85
N PRO A 83 -2.23 0.04 -5.34
CA PRO A 83 -2.30 -0.22 -3.92
C PRO A 83 -0.95 -0.74 -3.38
N ARG A 84 -0.63 -0.33 -2.16
CA ARG A 84 0.56 -0.79 -1.42
C ARG A 84 0.23 -1.98 -0.53
N ILE A 85 1.09 -3.00 -0.52
CA ILE A 85 1.02 -4.11 0.42
C ILE A 85 1.44 -3.64 1.82
N THR A 86 0.56 -3.80 2.81
CA THR A 86 0.81 -3.34 4.19
C THR A 86 1.05 -4.47 5.21
N GLN A 87 1.12 -5.72 4.77
CA GLN A 87 1.37 -6.87 5.64
C GLN A 87 2.17 -7.95 4.87
N PRO A 88 2.79 -8.92 5.57
CA PRO A 88 3.43 -10.05 4.91
C PRO A 88 2.50 -10.76 3.93
N VAL A 89 2.99 -11.01 2.72
CA VAL A 89 2.23 -11.69 1.65
C VAL A 89 2.06 -13.17 2.01
N LEU A 90 0.81 -13.65 2.09
CA LEU A 90 0.53 -15.04 2.43
C LEU A 90 0.42 -15.88 1.16
N LYS A 91 1.48 -16.62 0.87
CA LYS A 91 1.57 -17.49 -0.31
C LYS A 91 0.90 -18.83 -0.01
N ARG A 92 -0.17 -19.15 -0.73
CA ARG A 92 -0.87 -20.45 -0.64
C ARG A 92 -0.79 -21.20 -1.98
N PRO A 93 -1.13 -22.50 -2.00
CA PRO A 93 -1.31 -23.20 -3.26
C PRO A 93 -2.42 -22.53 -4.09
N ARG A 94 -2.10 -22.15 -5.33
CA ARG A 94 -3.03 -21.55 -6.33
C ARG A 94 -3.61 -20.16 -6.02
N HIS A 95 -3.34 -19.59 -4.86
CA HIS A 95 -3.78 -18.23 -4.50
C HIS A 95 -2.78 -17.52 -3.58
N VAL A 96 -2.85 -16.19 -3.56
CA VAL A 96 -2.01 -15.33 -2.72
C VAL A 96 -2.90 -14.31 -2.04
N HIS A 97 -2.75 -14.15 -0.72
CA HIS A 97 -3.45 -13.11 0.02
C HIS A 97 -2.56 -11.88 0.17
N CYS A 98 -3.09 -10.73 -0.20
CA CYS A 98 -2.44 -9.44 -0.06
C CYS A 98 -3.36 -8.48 0.70
N HIS A 99 -2.84 -7.85 1.75
CA HIS A 99 -3.52 -6.76 2.45
C HIS A 99 -3.01 -5.44 1.88
N LEU A 100 -3.92 -4.69 1.29
CA LEU A 100 -3.64 -3.57 0.42
C LEU A 100 -4.15 -2.27 1.04
N CYS A 101 -3.32 -1.24 1.05
CA CYS A 101 -3.73 0.13 1.26
C CYS A 101 -3.92 0.77 -0.11
N CYS A 102 -5.14 1.20 -0.38
CA CYS A 102 -5.56 1.65 -1.70
C CYS A 102 -5.50 3.19 -1.81
N PRO A 103 -5.38 3.74 -3.03
CA PRO A 103 -5.33 5.18 -3.26
C PRO A 103 -6.60 5.95 -2.81
N ASP A 104 -7.72 5.24 -2.71
CA ASP A 104 -8.99 5.73 -2.18
C ASP A 104 -9.02 5.84 -0.65
N GLY A 105 -7.92 5.50 0.03
CA GLY A 105 -7.83 5.55 1.49
C GLY A 105 -8.50 4.36 2.18
N HIS A 106 -8.86 3.30 1.46
CA HIS A 106 -9.43 2.08 2.03
C HIS A 106 -8.41 0.95 2.15
N MET A 107 -8.65 0.05 3.09
CA MET A 107 -7.94 -1.21 3.21
C MET A 107 -8.71 -2.31 2.48
N GLN A 108 -8.02 -3.04 1.62
CA GLN A 108 -8.60 -4.16 0.89
C GLN A 108 -7.81 -5.44 1.15
N HIS A 109 -8.52 -6.55 1.37
CA HIS A 109 -7.94 -7.88 1.35
C HIS A 109 -8.17 -8.52 -0.02
N ALA A 110 -7.13 -8.61 -0.83
CA ALA A 110 -7.19 -9.19 -2.17
C ALA A 110 -6.69 -10.64 -2.17
N VAL A 111 -7.46 -11.54 -2.78
CA VAL A 111 -7.07 -12.94 -3.02
C VAL A 111 -6.75 -13.12 -4.49
N ILE A 112 -5.47 -13.02 -4.82
CA ILE A 112 -4.98 -13.07 -6.20
C ILE A 112 -4.81 -14.52 -6.65
N THR A 113 -5.37 -14.84 -7.81
CA THR A 113 -5.31 -16.17 -8.43
C THR A 113 -4.98 -16.06 -9.90
N ALA A 114 -4.24 -17.03 -10.44
CA ALA A 114 -3.88 -17.04 -11.86
C ALA A 114 -5.10 -17.10 -12.80
N ARG A 115 -6.21 -17.71 -12.34
CA ARG A 115 -7.42 -17.87 -13.13
C ARG A 115 -8.25 -16.60 -13.20
N ARG A 116 -8.43 -15.88 -12.08
CA ARG A 116 -9.28 -14.68 -12.02
C ARG A 116 -8.53 -13.40 -12.42
N HIS A 117 -7.24 -13.33 -12.13
CA HIS A 117 -6.46 -12.09 -12.24
C HIS A 117 -5.33 -12.17 -13.27
N GLY A 118 -5.24 -13.29 -14.01
CA GLY A 118 -4.17 -13.53 -14.97
C GLY A 118 -2.89 -14.08 -14.33
N ARG A 119 -2.04 -14.71 -15.16
CA ARG A 119 -0.81 -15.36 -14.72
C ARG A 119 0.25 -14.36 -14.26
N ASP A 120 0.32 -13.19 -14.89
CA ASP A 120 1.36 -12.20 -14.63
C ASP A 120 1.16 -11.51 -13.28
N LEU A 121 -0.05 -11.03 -12.98
CA LEU A 121 -0.38 -10.47 -11.68
C LEU A 121 -0.25 -11.51 -10.57
N TYR A 122 -0.64 -12.77 -10.82
CA TYR A 122 -0.40 -13.85 -9.88
C TYR A 122 1.09 -14.08 -9.60
N ARG A 123 1.93 -14.09 -10.64
CA ARG A 123 3.39 -14.23 -10.51
C ARG A 123 3.97 -13.04 -9.74
N CYS A 124 3.56 -11.81 -10.08
CA CYS A 124 3.93 -10.58 -9.39
C CYS A 124 3.61 -10.67 -7.89
N ALA A 125 2.34 -10.94 -7.53
CA ALA A 125 1.92 -11.07 -6.15
C ALA A 125 2.70 -12.14 -5.36
N ARG A 126 3.14 -13.23 -6.00
CA ARG A 126 3.94 -14.28 -5.33
C ARG A 126 5.36 -13.86 -5.01
N VAL A 127 5.94 -12.93 -5.77
CA VAL A 127 7.32 -12.44 -5.55
C VAL A 127 7.35 -11.14 -4.76
N SER A 128 6.22 -10.45 -4.64
CA SER A 128 6.10 -9.24 -3.83
C SER A 128 6.33 -9.46 -2.33
N SER A 129 6.79 -8.38 -1.69
CA SER A 129 7.10 -8.27 -0.28
C SER A 129 6.27 -7.18 0.38
N TRP A 130 6.33 -7.11 1.71
CA TRP A 130 5.66 -6.06 2.47
C TRP A 130 6.25 -4.70 2.10
N GLY A 131 5.41 -3.81 1.56
CA GLY A 131 5.78 -2.46 1.16
C GLY A 131 5.68 -2.23 -0.35
N ASP A 132 5.61 -3.30 -1.15
CA ASP A 132 5.54 -3.21 -2.60
C ASP A 132 4.19 -2.65 -3.08
N LEU A 133 4.22 -2.01 -4.25
CA LEU A 133 3.02 -1.65 -5.01
C LEU A 133 2.60 -2.82 -5.89
N LEU A 134 1.30 -3.10 -5.95
CA LEU A 134 0.75 -4.14 -6.81
C LEU A 134 -0.10 -3.54 -7.93
N PRO A 135 0.05 -3.99 -9.19
CA PRO A 135 -0.75 -3.51 -10.32
C PRO A 135 -2.15 -4.14 -10.31
N VAL A 136 -2.85 -4.03 -9.18
CA VAL A 136 -4.25 -4.41 -9.03
C VAL A 136 -5.06 -3.15 -9.26
N THR A 137 -5.84 -3.13 -10.34
CA THR A 137 -6.94 -2.17 -10.47
C THR A 137 -8.00 -2.57 -9.46
N THR A 138 -8.21 -1.77 -8.43
CA THR A 138 -9.38 -1.91 -7.58
C THR A 138 -10.60 -1.76 -8.49
N PRO A 139 -11.52 -2.74 -8.54
CA PRO A 139 -12.81 -2.48 -9.16
C PRO A 139 -13.48 -1.45 -8.26
N SER A 140 -13.54 -0.18 -8.68
CA SER A 140 -14.67 0.66 -8.28
C SER A 140 -15.91 -0.14 -8.64
N GLU A 141 -16.75 -0.42 -7.64
CA GLU A 141 -17.94 -1.27 -7.69
C GLU A 141 -18.44 -1.48 -9.12
N LEU A 142 -18.12 -2.63 -9.72
CA LEU A 142 -18.87 -3.06 -10.88
C LEU A 142 -20.30 -3.29 -10.36
N PRO A 143 -21.33 -2.58 -10.87
CA PRO A 143 -22.69 -2.92 -10.53
C PRO A 143 -22.90 -4.40 -10.91
N PRO A 144 -23.70 -5.16 -10.14
CA PRO A 144 -24.00 -6.53 -10.50
C PRO A 144 -24.53 -6.52 -11.93
N SER A 145 -23.85 -7.24 -12.81
CA SER A 145 -24.29 -7.53 -14.17
C SER A 145 -25.76 -7.92 -14.12
N SER A 146 -26.65 -7.04 -14.56
CA SER A 146 -28.04 -7.38 -14.85
C SER A 146 -28.02 -8.37 -16.00
N ALA A 147 -28.09 -9.65 -15.65
CA ALA A 147 -28.53 -10.66 -16.60
C ALA A 147 -30.00 -10.38 -16.87
N GLU A 148 -30.28 -9.71 -17.99
CA GLU A 148 -31.63 -9.73 -18.57
C GLU A 148 -31.80 -11.12 -19.20
N ASP A 149 -32.65 -11.94 -18.58
CA ASP A 149 -33.16 -13.15 -19.22
C ASP A 149 -34.01 -12.75 -20.45
N PRO A 150 -33.85 -13.45 -21.60
CA PRO A 150 -34.64 -13.16 -22.79
C PRO A 150 -36.11 -13.56 -22.57
N PRO A 151 -37.07 -12.88 -23.22
CA PRO A 151 -38.49 -13.19 -23.07
C PRO A 151 -38.80 -14.56 -23.71
N GLU A 152 -39.40 -15.44 -22.91
CA GLU A 152 -40.04 -16.68 -23.38
C GLU A 152 -41.13 -16.31 -24.39
N SER A 153 -41.07 -16.91 -25.58
CA SER A 153 -42.12 -16.89 -26.62
C SER A 153 -42.95 -18.14 -26.54
#